data_AF-A0A9E3GQ86-F1
#
_entry.id   AF-A0A9E3GQ86-F1
#
_cell.length_a   1.000
_cell.length_b   1.000
_cell.length_c   1.000
_cell.angle_alpha   90.00
_cell.angle_beta   90.00
_cell.angle_gamma   90.00
#
_symmetry.space_group_name_H-M   'P 1'
#
loop_
_entity.id
_entity.type
_entity.pdbx_description
1 polymer ?
#
loop_
_entity_poly.entity_id
_entity_poly.type
_entity_poly.pdbx_seq_one_letter_code
_entity_poly.pdbx_strand_id
1 'polypeptide(L)'
;MPTVDPTQWSDASGDADYHELLAAVGLHSVIIVPLTARGRTFGAMALVIGDSGLTYSEEDLNLAEDLARRAALSIDNARLFADRTHVARVLQASLLPPELPEVEHYRRLATAALHRVVTASHAPDAWYLKQGLSAGALADAVVGRCFSEARRIGKLLLLDIDGGPTLGLRFGMTGRLLVDGSAGVEHLEYSSGREEPAWDRLRLAFDDGGDLVLRDPRRLGGVFIDTDESRLGVDALSVTPGELRRLLAGSTAPLKARLMDQSRLAGVGNLIADEVLFRAGLDPARPAGSLSPADVRRLHRHLGQVLQAFLAKGGSHTGRLQPMRAAGGACPLDGAPLQRRTIGGRTSWSCPRHQR
;
A
#
# COMPACT_ATOMS: atom_id res chain seq x y z
N MET A 1 22.92 -33.66 -37.39
CA MET A 1 21.51 -33.66 -36.96
C MET A 1 21.48 -33.92 -35.45
N PRO A 2 20.55 -33.35 -34.67
CA PRO A 2 20.64 -33.36 -33.22
C PRO A 2 20.15 -34.70 -32.67
N THR A 3 20.95 -35.75 -32.88
CA THR A 3 20.86 -36.99 -32.11
C THR A 3 21.63 -36.79 -30.82
N VAL A 4 20.98 -37.04 -29.69
CA VAL A 4 21.63 -36.83 -28.40
C VAL A 4 22.32 -38.10 -27.97
N ASP A 5 23.60 -38.00 -27.63
CA ASP A 5 24.32 -39.11 -27.00
C ASP A 5 23.84 -39.25 -25.54
N PRO A 6 23.25 -40.39 -25.14
CA PRO A 6 22.78 -40.61 -23.78
C PRO A 6 23.86 -40.44 -22.70
N THR A 7 25.14 -40.53 -23.06
CA THR A 7 26.26 -40.40 -22.12
C THR A 7 26.62 -38.95 -21.78
N GLN A 8 26.17 -37.97 -22.57
CA GLN A 8 26.53 -36.54 -22.41
C GLN A 8 25.67 -35.76 -21.38
N TRP A 9 24.66 -36.39 -20.78
CA TRP A 9 23.71 -35.71 -19.87
C TRP A 9 24.19 -35.57 -18.43
N SER A 10 25.17 -36.39 -18.03
CA SER A 10 25.62 -36.48 -16.64
C SER A 10 26.19 -35.17 -16.06
N ASP A 11 26.62 -34.24 -16.92
CA ASP A 11 27.22 -32.96 -16.53
C ASP A 11 26.27 -31.76 -16.57
N ALA A 12 25.05 -31.91 -17.11
CA ALA A 12 24.16 -30.77 -17.40
C ALA A 12 23.25 -30.33 -16.22
N SER A 13 23.13 -31.15 -15.17
CA SER A 13 22.29 -30.91 -13.98
C SER A 13 22.87 -31.64 -12.77
N GLY A 14 22.94 -31.00 -11.61
CA GLY A 14 23.39 -31.65 -10.37
C GLY A 14 22.30 -32.41 -9.61
N ASP A 15 21.10 -32.54 -10.18
CA ASP A 15 19.91 -33.09 -9.50
C ASP A 15 19.62 -34.52 -9.95
N ALA A 16 19.73 -35.48 -9.04
CA ALA A 16 19.57 -36.91 -9.29
C ALA A 16 18.15 -37.29 -9.74
N ASP A 17 17.13 -36.60 -9.23
CA ASP A 17 15.73 -36.86 -9.59
C ASP A 17 15.43 -36.41 -11.03
N TYR A 18 16.13 -35.36 -11.50
CA TYR A 18 16.05 -34.87 -12.87
C TYR A 18 16.69 -35.84 -13.87
N HIS A 19 17.79 -36.50 -13.49
CA HIS A 19 18.46 -37.52 -14.31
C HIS A 19 17.60 -38.76 -14.51
N GLU A 20 16.93 -39.23 -13.45
CA GLU A 20 16.06 -40.40 -13.51
C GLU A 20 14.82 -40.15 -14.39
N LEU A 21 14.26 -38.94 -14.33
CA LEU A 21 13.15 -38.50 -15.19
C LEU A 21 13.56 -38.46 -16.68
N LEU A 22 14.74 -37.92 -16.99
CA LEU A 22 15.23 -37.86 -18.38
C LEU A 22 15.55 -39.25 -18.94
N ALA A 23 16.14 -40.13 -18.14
CA ALA A 23 16.42 -41.51 -18.55
C ALA A 23 15.13 -42.30 -18.87
N ALA A 24 14.06 -42.07 -18.11
CA ALA A 24 12.76 -42.73 -18.33
C ALA A 24 12.03 -42.28 -19.61
N VAL A 25 12.35 -41.09 -20.16
CA VAL A 25 11.72 -40.54 -21.38
C VAL A 25 12.32 -41.10 -22.67
N GLY A 26 13.50 -41.75 -22.61
CA GLY A 26 14.15 -42.34 -23.78
C GLY A 26 14.52 -41.30 -24.84
N LEU A 27 15.06 -40.16 -24.42
CA LEU A 27 15.44 -39.03 -25.29
C LEU A 27 16.33 -39.49 -26.46
N HIS A 28 15.81 -39.35 -27.68
CA HIS A 28 16.51 -39.71 -28.91
C HIS A 28 16.96 -38.46 -29.70
N SER A 29 16.13 -37.41 -29.72
CA SER A 29 16.43 -36.15 -30.40
C SER A 29 15.87 -34.96 -29.63
N VAL A 30 16.63 -33.87 -29.56
CA VAL A 30 16.26 -32.65 -28.82
C VAL A 30 16.54 -31.38 -29.63
N ILE A 31 15.63 -30.42 -29.56
CA ILE A 31 15.88 -29.02 -29.91
C ILE A 31 15.75 -28.18 -28.65
N ILE A 32 16.76 -27.38 -28.35
CA ILE A 32 16.71 -26.39 -27.27
C ILE A 32 16.96 -25.01 -27.88
N VAL A 33 15.95 -24.15 -27.84
CA VAL A 33 16.02 -22.80 -28.40
C VAL A 33 15.78 -21.76 -27.30
N PRO A 34 16.52 -20.64 -27.30
CA PRO A 34 16.37 -19.62 -26.27
C PRO A 34 15.09 -18.81 -26.50
N LEU A 35 14.39 -18.49 -25.41
CA LEU A 35 13.27 -17.56 -25.41
C LEU A 35 13.81 -16.13 -25.31
N THR A 36 14.31 -15.59 -26.42
CA THR A 36 14.92 -14.26 -26.48
C THR A 36 14.04 -13.27 -27.22
N ALA A 37 13.77 -12.12 -26.60
CA ALA A 37 13.19 -10.96 -27.28
C ALA A 37 13.90 -9.68 -26.86
N ARG A 38 14.11 -8.75 -27.82
CA ARG A 38 14.74 -7.44 -27.61
C ARG A 38 16.09 -7.50 -26.85
N GLY A 39 16.90 -8.50 -27.14
CA GLY A 39 18.23 -8.68 -26.53
C GLY A 39 18.24 -9.26 -25.12
N ARG A 40 17.09 -9.74 -24.61
CA ARG A 40 16.98 -10.37 -23.30
C ARG A 40 16.45 -11.80 -23.41
N THR A 41 17.12 -12.73 -22.73
CA THR A 41 16.71 -14.15 -22.65
C THR A 41 15.82 -14.37 -21.42
N PHE A 42 14.64 -14.93 -21.62
CA PHE A 42 13.65 -15.20 -20.56
C PHE A 42 13.68 -16.64 -20.05
N GLY A 43 14.32 -17.54 -20.79
CA GLY A 43 14.39 -18.97 -20.52
C GLY A 43 14.75 -19.72 -21.81
N ALA A 44 14.51 -21.03 -21.84
CA ALA A 44 14.65 -21.85 -23.04
C ALA A 44 13.38 -22.69 -23.26
N MET A 45 13.08 -22.98 -24.52
CA MET A 45 12.07 -23.96 -24.91
C MET A 45 12.81 -25.22 -25.37
N ALA A 46 12.50 -26.34 -24.74
CA ALA A 46 13.01 -27.65 -25.10
C ALA A 46 11.90 -28.47 -25.76
N LEU A 47 12.18 -29.00 -26.94
CA LEU A 47 11.34 -29.94 -27.68
C LEU A 47 12.09 -31.27 -27.72
N VAL A 48 11.41 -32.33 -27.29
CA VAL A 48 12.03 -33.64 -27.04
C VAL A 48 11.25 -34.71 -27.80
N ILE A 49 11.97 -35.53 -28.55
CA ILE A 49 11.46 -36.79 -29.10
C ILE A 49 12.10 -37.95 -28.32
N GLY A 50 11.25 -38.81 -27.77
CA GLY A 50 11.63 -40.06 -27.13
C GLY A 50 11.84 -41.20 -28.12
N ASP A 51 11.72 -42.44 -27.66
CA ASP A 51 12.14 -43.65 -28.40
C ASP A 51 11.15 -44.07 -29.51
N SER A 52 11.15 -43.31 -30.61
CA SER A 52 10.27 -43.52 -31.78
C SER A 52 11.02 -43.66 -33.10
N GLY A 53 12.35 -43.53 -33.09
CA GLY A 53 13.21 -43.52 -34.28
C GLY A 53 13.12 -42.25 -35.14
N LEU A 54 12.31 -41.26 -34.75
CA LEU A 54 12.21 -39.97 -35.43
C LEU A 54 13.28 -39.00 -34.93
N THR A 55 13.84 -38.20 -35.84
CA THR A 55 14.81 -37.14 -35.51
C THR A 55 14.32 -35.79 -36.00
N TYR A 56 14.63 -34.73 -35.26
CA TYR A 56 14.33 -33.37 -35.71
C TYR A 56 15.23 -32.97 -36.89
N SER A 57 14.63 -32.33 -37.88
CA SER A 57 15.30 -31.73 -39.03
C SER A 57 15.74 -30.29 -38.78
N GLU A 58 16.48 -29.70 -39.74
CA GLU A 58 16.77 -28.26 -39.72
C GLU A 58 15.50 -27.42 -39.91
N GLU A 59 14.50 -27.92 -40.64
CA GLU A 59 13.20 -27.24 -40.79
C GLU A 59 12.47 -27.18 -39.44
N ASP A 60 12.54 -28.24 -38.63
CA ASP A 60 11.98 -28.28 -37.29
C ASP A 60 12.69 -27.31 -36.34
N LEU A 61 14.02 -27.17 -36.47
CA LEU A 61 14.79 -26.17 -35.73
C LEU A 61 14.33 -24.75 -36.09
N ASN A 62 14.19 -24.45 -37.38
CA ASN A 62 13.72 -23.14 -37.85
C ASN A 62 12.30 -22.82 -37.33
N LEU A 63 11.41 -23.81 -37.30
CA LEU A 63 10.06 -23.66 -36.75
C LEU A 63 10.11 -23.44 -35.23
N ALA A 64 10.93 -24.20 -34.51
CA ALA A 64 11.12 -24.06 -33.07
C ALA A 64 11.66 -22.67 -32.72
N GLU A 65 12.62 -22.14 -33.48
CA GLU A 65 13.14 -20.78 -33.32
C GLU A 65 12.05 -19.71 -33.55
N ASP A 66 11.18 -19.88 -34.55
CA ASP A 66 10.09 -18.93 -34.79
C ASP A 66 9.04 -18.95 -33.66
N LEU A 67 8.68 -20.15 -33.18
CA LEU A 67 7.79 -20.33 -32.04
C LEU A 67 8.39 -19.74 -30.76
N ALA A 68 9.67 -19.99 -30.50
CA ALA A 68 10.39 -19.45 -29.36
C ALA A 68 10.45 -17.92 -29.41
N ARG A 69 10.70 -17.33 -30.59
CA ARG A 69 10.68 -15.87 -30.78
C ARG A 69 9.31 -15.27 -30.48
N ARG A 70 8.23 -15.88 -30.97
CA ARG A 70 6.85 -15.43 -30.71
C ARG A 70 6.47 -15.56 -29.23
N ALA A 71 6.79 -16.68 -28.61
CA ALA A 71 6.55 -16.91 -27.18
C ALA A 71 7.34 -15.92 -26.31
N ALA A 72 8.61 -15.67 -26.64
CA ALA A 72 9.45 -14.69 -25.97
C ALA A 72 8.88 -13.27 -26.08
N LEU A 73 8.37 -12.88 -27.25
CA LEU A 73 7.69 -11.59 -27.43
C LEU A 73 6.41 -11.47 -26.60
N SER A 74 5.61 -12.54 -26.50
CA SER A 74 4.42 -12.56 -25.64
C SER A 74 4.77 -12.46 -24.15
N ILE A 75 5.84 -13.14 -23.71
CA ILE A 75 6.36 -13.05 -22.33
C ILE A 75 6.86 -11.63 -22.06
N ASP A 76 7.64 -11.05 -22.97
CA ASP A 76 8.14 -9.67 -22.86
C ASP A 76 6.98 -8.67 -22.77
N ASN A 77 5.99 -8.78 -23.65
CA ASN A 77 4.80 -7.91 -23.62
C ASN A 77 3.98 -8.07 -22.34
N ALA A 78 3.79 -9.30 -21.84
CA ALA A 78 3.09 -9.55 -20.58
C ALA A 78 3.83 -8.95 -19.38
N ARG A 79 5.17 -9.07 -19.35
CA ARG A 79 6.02 -8.44 -18.33
C ARG A 79 5.98 -6.93 -18.42
N LEU A 80 6.14 -6.35 -19.61
CA LEU A 80 6.03 -4.91 -19.82
C LEU A 80 4.67 -4.36 -19.41
N PHE A 81 3.59 -5.10 -19.68
CA PHE A 81 2.24 -4.74 -19.24
C PHE A 81 2.11 -4.83 -17.71
N ALA A 82 2.64 -5.87 -17.09
CA ALA A 82 2.67 -6.03 -15.64
C ALA A 82 3.48 -4.91 -14.97
N ASP A 83 4.67 -4.59 -15.51
CA ASP A 83 5.55 -3.51 -15.05
C ASP A 83 4.86 -2.16 -15.20
N ARG A 84 4.24 -1.88 -16.36
CA ARG A 84 3.48 -0.64 -16.59
C ARG A 84 2.29 -0.52 -15.65
N THR A 85 1.60 -1.63 -15.36
CA THR A 85 0.47 -1.67 -14.42
C THR A 85 0.94 -1.52 -12.98
N HIS A 86 2.09 -2.09 -12.64
CA HIS A 86 2.73 -1.92 -11.34
C HIS A 86 3.13 -0.47 -11.14
N VAL A 87 3.87 0.14 -12.07
CA VAL A 87 4.23 1.57 -12.05
C VAL A 87 2.98 2.45 -11.97
N ALA A 88 1.94 2.20 -12.76
CA ALA A 88 0.69 2.95 -12.70
C ALA A 88 -0.05 2.77 -11.37
N ARG A 89 -0.05 1.57 -10.78
CA ARG A 89 -0.65 1.31 -9.46
C ARG A 89 0.14 2.00 -8.35
N VAL A 90 1.46 1.93 -8.40
CA VAL A 90 2.35 2.58 -7.43
C VAL A 90 2.21 4.11 -7.52
N LEU A 91 2.17 4.67 -8.74
CA LEU A 91 1.87 6.09 -8.96
C LEU A 91 0.46 6.48 -8.48
N GLN A 92 -0.54 5.60 -8.60
CA GLN A 92 -1.87 5.85 -8.05
C GLN A 92 -1.88 5.75 -6.52
N ALA A 93 -1.11 4.84 -5.93
CA ALA A 93 -0.99 4.65 -4.48
C ALA A 93 -0.21 5.79 -3.81
N SER A 94 0.80 6.34 -4.48
CA SER A 94 1.58 7.51 -4.01
C SER A 94 0.80 8.82 -4.05
N LEU A 95 -0.30 8.84 -4.81
CA LEU A 95 -1.29 9.93 -4.83
C LEU A 95 -2.35 9.79 -3.74
N LEU A 96 -2.33 8.71 -2.94
CA LEU A 96 -3.32 8.46 -1.90
C LEU A 96 -2.80 8.91 -0.54
N PRO A 97 -3.59 9.68 0.22
CA PRO A 97 -3.14 10.18 1.52
C PRO A 97 -2.89 9.06 2.51
N PRO A 98 -1.86 9.16 3.38
CA PRO A 98 -1.74 8.36 4.58
C PRO A 98 -3.09 8.16 5.25
N GLU A 99 -3.42 6.91 5.55
CA GLU A 99 -4.62 6.54 6.29
C GLU A 99 -4.22 6.10 7.71
N LEU A 100 -5.15 5.53 8.46
CA LEU A 100 -4.87 5.09 9.83
C LEU A 100 -3.60 4.21 9.95
N PRO A 101 -3.37 3.19 9.09
CA PRO A 101 -2.24 2.29 9.27
C PRO A 101 -0.88 3.00 9.21
N GLU A 102 -0.68 3.92 8.28
CA GLU A 102 0.56 4.70 8.17
C GLU A 102 0.79 5.56 9.42
N VAL A 103 -0.26 6.22 9.92
CA VAL A 103 -0.14 7.07 11.11
C VAL A 103 0.10 6.23 12.37
N GLU A 104 -0.41 4.99 12.43
CA GLU A 104 -0.07 4.05 13.51
C GLU A 104 1.41 3.65 13.47
N HIS A 105 1.98 3.45 12.28
CA HIS A 105 3.43 3.25 12.15
C HIS A 105 4.22 4.48 12.59
N TYR A 106 3.78 5.70 12.24
CA TYR A 106 4.41 6.92 12.74
C TYR A 106 4.27 7.06 14.26
N ARG A 107 3.14 6.68 14.85
CA ARG A 107 2.94 6.66 16.30
C ARG A 107 3.93 5.71 16.99
N ARG A 108 4.13 4.51 16.42
CA ARG A 108 5.12 3.55 16.92
C ARG A 108 6.54 4.07 16.79
N LEU A 109 6.89 4.72 15.67
CA LEU A 109 8.21 5.33 15.54
C LEU A 109 8.41 6.46 16.57
N ALA A 110 7.38 7.29 16.77
CA ALA A 110 7.43 8.40 17.70
C ALA A 110 7.68 7.97 19.16
N THR A 111 7.50 6.70 19.53
CA THR A 111 7.87 6.23 20.87
C THR A 111 9.37 6.36 21.14
N ALA A 112 10.21 6.34 20.09
CA ALA A 112 11.66 6.56 20.20
C ALA A 112 12.03 8.05 20.48
N ALA A 113 11.05 8.96 20.39
CA ALA A 113 11.22 10.37 20.75
C ALA A 113 10.77 10.69 22.19
N LEU A 114 10.16 9.73 22.91
CA LEU A 114 9.65 9.95 24.26
C LEU A 114 10.80 10.13 25.26
N HIS A 115 10.53 10.92 26.30
CA HIS A 115 11.44 11.21 27.42
C HIS A 115 12.79 11.87 27.03
N ARG A 116 12.93 12.33 25.79
CA ARG A 116 14.08 13.12 25.30
C ARG A 116 13.74 14.61 25.38
N VAL A 117 14.67 15.44 25.85
CA VAL A 117 14.41 16.88 26.03
C VAL A 117 14.56 17.58 24.70
N VAL A 118 13.53 18.30 24.26
CA VAL A 118 13.61 19.12 23.05
C VAL A 118 14.48 20.34 23.32
N THR A 119 15.62 20.46 22.64
CA THR A 119 16.57 21.56 22.79
C THR A 119 16.32 22.69 21.79
N ALA A 120 15.74 22.37 20.63
CA ALA A 120 15.42 23.36 19.61
C ALA A 120 14.20 22.95 18.79
N SER A 121 13.44 23.94 18.33
CA SER A 121 12.33 23.78 17.40
C SER A 121 12.56 24.64 16.16
N HIS A 122 12.48 24.00 14.98
CA HIS A 122 12.57 24.68 13.70
C HIS A 122 11.32 24.37 12.86
N ALA A 123 10.48 25.39 12.67
CA ALA A 123 9.26 25.31 11.87
C ALA A 123 9.24 26.46 10.85
N PRO A 124 9.91 26.30 9.68
CA PRO A 124 10.12 27.40 8.74
C PRO A 124 8.86 27.78 7.95
N ASP A 125 7.84 26.92 7.95
CA ASP A 125 6.64 27.07 7.14
C ASP A 125 5.42 27.45 8.00
N ALA A 126 5.15 28.77 8.11
CA ALA A 126 4.01 29.28 8.85
C ALA A 126 2.64 28.78 8.33
N TRP A 127 2.52 28.43 7.04
CA TRP A 127 1.29 27.83 6.51
C TRP A 127 1.05 26.44 7.09
N TYR A 128 2.11 25.73 7.46
CA TYR A 128 2.05 24.38 8.00
C TYR A 128 1.66 24.37 9.48
N LEU A 129 1.86 25.49 10.19
CA LEU A 129 1.35 25.73 11.54
C LEU A 129 -0.13 26.13 11.46
N LYS A 130 -1.01 25.37 12.11
CA LYS A 130 -2.46 25.53 11.97
C LYS A 130 -3.05 26.22 13.19
N GLN A 131 -4.31 26.65 13.07
CA GLN A 131 -5.06 27.28 14.17
C GLN A 131 -4.40 28.56 14.73
N GLY A 132 -3.68 29.31 13.89
CA GLY A 132 -2.99 30.53 14.31
C GLY A 132 -1.69 30.30 15.09
N LEU A 133 -1.21 29.05 15.17
CA LEU A 133 0.06 28.70 15.80
C LEU A 133 1.23 29.42 15.09
N SER A 134 2.08 30.09 15.88
CA SER A 134 3.33 30.68 15.40
C SER A 134 4.52 29.78 15.74
N ALA A 135 5.65 29.97 15.05
CA ALA A 135 6.87 29.22 15.34
C ALA A 135 7.37 29.48 16.77
N GLY A 136 7.24 30.72 17.26
CA GLY A 136 7.57 31.08 18.65
C GLY A 136 6.68 30.36 19.66
N ALA A 137 5.36 30.40 19.47
CA ALA A 137 4.43 29.70 20.36
C ALA A 137 4.63 28.18 20.36
N LEU A 138 5.00 27.60 19.21
CA LEU A 138 5.38 26.19 19.14
C LEU A 138 6.67 25.92 19.92
N ALA A 139 7.70 26.76 19.77
CA ALA A 139 8.95 26.64 20.52
C ALA A 139 8.70 26.76 22.03
N ASP A 140 7.89 27.74 22.46
CA ASP A 140 7.51 27.94 23.86
C ASP A 140 6.78 26.72 24.45
N ALA A 141 6.05 25.97 23.62
CA ALA A 141 5.34 24.77 24.04
C ALA A 141 6.26 23.54 24.18
N VAL A 142 7.27 23.39 23.31
CA VAL A 142 8.07 22.15 23.22
C VAL A 142 9.46 22.25 23.82
N VAL A 143 10.15 23.39 23.68
CA VAL A 143 11.56 23.54 24.06
C VAL A 143 11.73 23.46 25.58
N GLY A 144 12.73 22.70 26.03
CA GLY A 144 13.01 22.43 27.45
C GLY A 144 12.08 21.38 28.07
N ARG A 145 11.18 20.77 27.28
CA ARG A 145 10.28 19.70 27.73
C ARG A 145 10.54 18.40 26.97
N CYS A 146 9.96 17.32 27.46
CA CYS A 146 9.97 16.02 26.80
C CYS A 146 8.53 15.53 26.54
N PHE A 147 8.41 14.55 25.65
CA PHE A 147 7.13 13.89 25.38
C PHE A 147 6.93 12.70 26.34
N SER A 148 5.78 12.60 26.98
CA SER A 148 5.41 11.47 27.86
C SER A 148 4.78 10.32 27.10
N GLU A 149 3.92 10.62 26.13
CA GLU A 149 3.11 9.63 25.45
C GLU A 149 2.94 9.93 23.96
N ALA A 150 2.93 8.87 23.15
CA ALA A 150 2.60 8.93 21.73
C ALA A 150 1.26 8.22 21.48
N ARG A 151 0.21 9.01 21.27
CA ARG A 151 -1.16 8.56 20.99
C ARG A 151 -1.54 8.79 19.52
N ARG A 152 -2.66 8.20 19.10
CA ARG A 152 -3.20 8.39 17.75
C ARG A 152 -4.72 8.33 17.77
N ILE A 153 -5.36 9.28 17.09
CA ILE A 153 -6.79 9.23 16.79
C ILE A 153 -6.98 9.42 15.28
N GLY A 154 -7.55 8.40 14.62
CA GLY A 154 -7.63 8.30 13.18
C GLY A 154 -6.29 8.54 12.49
N LYS A 155 -6.20 9.68 11.79
CA LYS A 155 -5.04 10.11 11.01
C LYS A 155 -4.23 11.25 11.67
N LEU A 156 -4.46 11.47 12.96
CA LEU A 156 -3.77 12.45 13.78
C LEU A 156 -2.85 11.71 14.75
N LEU A 157 -1.55 12.01 14.69
CA LEU A 157 -0.58 11.63 15.70
C LEU A 157 -0.59 12.71 16.79
N LEU A 158 -0.58 12.29 18.04
CA LEU A 158 -0.61 13.16 19.22
C LEU A 158 0.60 12.81 20.10
N LEU A 159 1.38 13.82 20.48
CA LEU A 159 2.49 13.69 21.39
C LEU A 159 2.20 14.55 22.62
N ASP A 160 1.95 13.90 23.75
CA ASP A 160 1.65 14.58 25.01
C ASP A 160 2.97 15.09 25.60
N ILE A 161 3.01 16.36 26.02
CA ILE A 161 4.21 17.03 26.53
C ILE A 161 4.11 17.11 28.06
N ASP A 162 5.20 16.78 28.75
CA ASP A 162 5.23 16.78 30.22
C ASP A 162 4.89 18.15 30.81
N GLY A 163 3.81 18.19 31.60
CA GLY A 163 3.30 19.42 32.22
C GLY A 163 2.89 20.50 31.22
N GLY A 164 2.65 20.13 29.96
CA GLY A 164 2.40 21.04 28.84
C GLY A 164 1.20 20.63 27.99
N PRO A 165 1.04 21.28 26.82
CA PRO A 165 -0.03 20.98 25.89
C PRO A 165 0.27 19.72 25.06
N THR A 166 -0.66 19.31 24.21
CA THR A 166 -0.46 18.19 23.27
C THR A 166 -0.03 18.68 21.90
N LEU A 167 1.05 18.12 21.34
CA LEU A 167 1.49 18.36 19.96
C LEU A 167 0.74 17.43 18.99
N GLY A 168 -0.04 18.00 18.09
CA GLY A 168 -0.77 17.28 17.05
C GLY A 168 -0.07 17.34 15.69
N LEU A 169 0.06 16.20 15.01
CA LEU A 169 0.70 16.08 13.69
C LEU A 169 -0.24 15.40 12.69
N ARG A 170 -0.49 16.09 11.57
CA ARG A 170 -1.23 15.57 10.41
C ARG A 170 -0.31 15.49 9.20
N PHE A 171 -0.40 14.39 8.45
CA PHE A 171 0.56 14.05 7.39
C PHE A 171 0.09 14.41 5.97
N GLY A 172 -1.15 14.84 5.78
CA GLY A 172 -1.64 15.25 4.46
C GLY A 172 -1.62 14.10 3.46
N MET A 173 -0.98 14.30 2.29
CA MET A 173 -0.81 13.25 1.28
C MET A 173 0.59 12.64 1.21
N THR A 174 1.63 13.39 1.59
CA THR A 174 3.03 13.00 1.38
C THR A 174 3.88 13.18 2.63
N GLY A 175 3.26 13.62 3.73
CA GLY A 175 3.94 13.81 5.00
C GLY A 175 4.46 12.49 5.55
N ARG A 176 5.68 12.54 6.10
CA ARG A 176 6.28 11.42 6.83
C ARG A 176 6.91 11.91 8.12
N LEU A 177 6.90 11.03 9.11
CA LEU A 177 7.68 11.20 10.33
C LEU A 177 9.04 10.50 10.16
N LEU A 178 10.10 11.20 10.52
CA LEU A 178 11.42 10.65 10.76
C LEU A 178 11.81 10.88 12.22
N VAL A 179 12.48 9.91 12.82
CA VAL A 179 13.13 10.03 14.12
C VAL A 179 14.55 9.51 13.97
N ASP A 180 15.54 10.35 14.25
CA ASP A 180 16.97 10.06 14.10
C ASP A 180 17.32 9.56 12.67
N GLY A 181 16.72 10.19 11.66
CA GLY A 181 16.85 9.79 10.25
C GLY A 181 16.08 8.52 9.86
N SER A 182 15.53 7.76 10.81
CA SER A 182 14.72 6.57 10.53
C SER A 182 13.27 6.97 10.20
N ALA A 183 12.75 6.49 9.07
CA ALA A 183 11.37 6.76 8.67
C ALA A 183 10.40 5.68 9.19
N GLY A 184 9.25 6.08 9.73
CA GLY A 184 8.30 5.12 10.35
C GLY A 184 7.59 4.25 9.32
N VAL A 185 7.69 4.62 8.05
CA VAL A 185 7.31 3.81 6.89
C VAL A 185 8.50 3.89 5.94
N GLU A 186 9.19 2.77 5.72
CA GLU A 186 10.44 2.68 4.94
C GLU A 186 10.28 3.31 3.54
N HIS A 187 9.11 3.16 2.92
CA HIS A 187 8.77 3.82 1.66
C HIS A 187 7.28 4.12 1.56
N LEU A 188 6.86 5.40 1.50
CA LEU A 188 5.77 5.73 0.57
C LEU A 188 6.40 5.69 -0.83
N GLU A 189 6.01 4.79 -1.70
CA GLU A 189 6.66 4.66 -3.01
C GLU A 189 6.47 5.97 -3.81
N TYR A 190 7.47 6.86 -3.87
CA TYR A 190 7.47 8.21 -4.49
C TYR A 190 7.13 9.43 -3.62
N SER A 191 7.54 9.51 -2.34
CA SER A 191 8.32 10.74 -2.07
C SER A 191 9.58 10.60 -2.91
N SER A 192 10.02 11.67 -3.54
CA SER A 192 11.37 11.68 -4.10
C SER A 192 12.34 11.10 -3.06
N GLY A 193 13.12 10.09 -3.46
CA GLY A 193 14.20 9.55 -2.63
C GLY A 193 15.33 10.56 -2.44
N ARG A 194 15.20 11.75 -3.03
CA ARG A 194 16.00 12.93 -2.70
C ARG A 194 15.64 13.38 -1.29
N GLU A 195 16.63 13.54 -0.44
CA GLU A 195 16.46 14.20 0.84
C GLU A 195 16.69 15.69 0.63
N GLU A 196 15.60 16.47 0.58
CA GLU A 196 15.69 17.92 0.47
C GLU A 196 15.27 18.56 1.80
N PRO A 197 16.19 19.19 2.54
CA PRO A 197 15.87 19.88 3.80
C PRO A 197 14.76 20.94 3.65
N ALA A 198 14.57 21.49 2.45
CA ALA A 198 13.50 22.45 2.14
C ALA A 198 12.07 21.86 2.26
N TRP A 199 11.94 20.54 2.36
CA TRP A 199 10.66 19.86 2.61
C TRP A 199 10.38 19.59 4.09
N ASP A 200 11.37 19.79 4.97
CA ASP A 200 11.18 19.67 6.40
C ASP A 200 10.28 20.82 6.86
N ARG A 201 9.12 20.46 7.44
CA ARG A 201 8.09 21.41 7.90
C ARG A 201 8.16 21.65 9.40
N LEU A 202 8.68 20.67 10.11
CA LEU A 202 9.01 20.74 11.53
C LEU A 202 10.25 19.88 11.76
N ARG A 203 11.19 20.41 12.53
CA ARG A 203 12.29 19.66 13.15
C ARG A 203 12.36 20.01 14.62
N LEU A 204 12.41 18.99 15.47
CA LEU A 204 12.65 19.11 16.90
C LEU A 204 13.97 18.41 17.20
N ALA A 205 14.96 19.15 17.68
CA ALA A 205 16.24 18.58 18.09
C ALA A 205 16.17 18.13 19.55
N PHE A 206 16.78 17.00 19.87
CA PHE A 206 16.84 16.46 21.23
C PHE A 206 18.19 16.74 21.90
N ASP A 207 18.26 16.54 23.21
CA ASP A 207 19.45 16.73 24.05
C ASP A 207 20.54 15.68 23.85
N ASP A 208 20.17 14.50 23.34
CA ASP A 208 21.07 13.41 22.98
C ASP A 208 21.65 13.53 21.55
N GLY A 209 21.37 14.62 20.85
CA GLY A 209 21.87 14.91 19.50
C GLY A 209 21.04 14.34 18.35
N GLY A 210 19.95 13.63 18.64
CA GLY A 210 19.02 13.18 17.61
C GLY A 210 17.88 14.17 17.32
N ASP A 211 16.92 13.78 16.46
CA ASP A 211 15.83 14.65 16.05
C ASP A 211 14.52 13.94 15.68
N LEU A 212 13.43 14.70 15.72
CA LEU A 212 12.14 14.34 15.13
C LEU A 212 11.83 15.31 14.00
N VAL A 213 11.56 14.77 12.81
CA VAL A 213 11.33 15.57 11.59
C VAL A 213 9.99 15.19 10.97
N LEU A 214 9.18 16.20 10.66
CA LEU A 214 8.01 16.08 9.80
C LEU A 214 8.33 16.64 8.42
N ARG A 215 8.46 15.75 7.43
CA ARG A 215 8.78 16.11 6.05
C ARG A 215 7.53 16.00 5.19
N ASP A 216 7.13 17.08 4.52
CA ASP A 216 5.99 17.07 3.60
C ASP A 216 6.25 17.94 2.36
N PRO A 217 6.64 17.33 1.22
CA PRO A 217 6.89 18.05 -0.02
C PRO A 217 5.68 18.85 -0.54
N ARG A 218 4.46 18.37 -0.30
CA ARG A 218 3.23 18.98 -0.87
C ARG A 218 2.57 20.01 0.05
N ARG A 219 3.04 20.16 1.29
CA ARG A 219 2.52 21.15 2.26
C ARG A 219 1.02 20.98 2.56
N LEU A 220 0.57 19.73 2.70
CA LEU A 220 -0.83 19.34 2.90
C LEU A 220 -1.15 18.81 4.30
N GLY A 221 -0.13 18.49 5.08
CA GLY A 221 -0.29 18.18 6.49
C GLY A 221 -0.48 19.41 7.36
N GLY A 222 -0.13 19.28 8.63
CA GLY A 222 -0.13 20.39 9.56
C GLY A 222 0.37 20.03 10.95
N VAL A 223 0.83 21.04 11.66
CA VAL A 223 1.22 21.01 13.07
C VAL A 223 0.21 21.81 13.88
N PHE A 224 -0.17 21.27 15.03
CA PHE A 224 -1.21 21.79 15.91
C PHE A 224 -0.71 21.70 17.36
N ILE A 225 -1.20 22.59 18.22
CA ILE A 225 -1.07 22.49 19.67
C ILE A 225 -2.49 22.43 20.25
N ASP A 226 -2.73 21.54 21.21
CA ASP A 226 -4.03 21.31 21.86
C ASP A 226 -5.17 21.16 20.85
N THR A 227 -5.03 20.17 19.97
CA THR A 227 -6.11 19.85 19.03
C THR A 227 -7.35 19.42 19.81
N ASP A 228 -8.49 20.04 19.51
CA ASP A 228 -9.79 19.61 20.05
C ASP A 228 -10.16 18.21 19.53
N GLU A 229 -9.83 17.19 20.32
CA GLU A 229 -10.09 15.78 20.03
C GLU A 229 -11.59 15.47 19.98
N SER A 230 -12.46 16.29 20.60
CA SER A 230 -13.91 16.05 20.62
C SER A 230 -14.57 16.19 19.24
N ARG A 231 -13.89 16.84 18.29
CA ARG A 231 -14.35 17.00 16.90
C ARG A 231 -14.02 15.78 16.04
N LEU A 232 -13.23 14.83 16.56
CA LEU A 232 -12.91 13.58 15.89
C LEU A 232 -13.98 12.54 16.21
N GLY A 233 -14.30 11.72 15.20
CA GLY A 233 -15.15 10.55 15.39
C GLY A 233 -14.45 9.45 16.17
N VAL A 234 -15.19 8.37 16.43
CA VAL A 234 -14.64 7.17 17.05
C VAL A 234 -13.48 6.65 16.19
N ASP A 235 -12.40 6.21 16.84
CA ASP A 235 -11.23 5.68 16.15
C ASP A 235 -11.55 4.36 15.43
N ALA A 236 -11.22 4.27 14.14
CA ALA A 236 -11.58 3.11 13.34
C ALA A 236 -10.86 1.81 13.75
N LEU A 237 -9.72 1.89 14.47
CA LEU A 237 -9.01 0.71 14.95
C LEU A 237 -9.70 0.09 16.17
N SER A 238 -10.34 0.90 17.01
CA SER A 238 -10.99 0.47 18.26
C SER A 238 -12.53 0.49 18.21
N VAL A 239 -13.13 0.99 17.13
CA VAL A 239 -14.59 1.09 16.98
C VAL A 239 -15.27 -0.25 17.24
N THR A 240 -16.33 -0.24 18.04
CA THR A 240 -17.15 -1.41 18.33
C THR A 240 -18.31 -1.55 17.34
N PRO A 241 -18.93 -2.75 17.21
CA PRO A 241 -20.14 -2.91 16.39
C PRO A 241 -21.28 -1.98 16.83
N GLY A 242 -21.39 -1.69 18.13
CA GLY A 242 -22.42 -0.81 18.69
C GLY A 242 -22.21 0.65 18.28
N GLU A 243 -20.97 1.13 18.34
CA GLU A 243 -20.60 2.48 17.86
C GLU A 243 -20.78 2.60 16.35
N LEU A 244 -20.34 1.60 15.59
CA LEU A 244 -20.54 1.56 14.14
C LEU A 244 -22.02 1.57 13.77
N ARG A 245 -22.87 0.87 14.51
CA ARG A 245 -24.32 0.95 14.31
C ARG A 245 -24.84 2.37 14.57
N ARG A 246 -24.44 2.99 15.69
CA ARG A 246 -24.89 4.34 16.06
C ARG A 246 -24.46 5.40 15.04
N LEU A 247 -23.25 5.33 14.51
CA LEU A 247 -22.75 6.32 13.55
C LEU A 247 -23.39 6.19 12.16
N LEU A 248 -23.92 5.01 11.82
CA LEU A 248 -24.60 4.76 10.53
C LEU A 248 -26.11 5.01 10.61
N ALA A 249 -26.73 4.79 11.77
CA ALA A 249 -28.18 4.86 11.97
C ALA A 249 -28.78 6.20 11.52
N GLY A 250 -29.92 6.15 10.82
CA GLY A 250 -30.67 7.34 10.37
C GLY A 250 -29.99 8.17 9.27
N SER A 251 -28.77 7.83 8.84
CA SER A 251 -28.05 8.59 7.83
C SER A 251 -28.52 8.25 6.41
N THR A 252 -28.96 9.26 5.66
CA THR A 252 -29.24 9.15 4.21
C THR A 252 -28.00 9.29 3.34
N ALA A 253 -26.88 9.76 3.90
CA ALA A 253 -25.62 9.90 3.17
C ALA A 253 -25.12 8.54 2.62
N PRO A 254 -24.42 8.53 1.46
CA PRO A 254 -23.79 7.33 0.94
C PRO A 254 -22.89 6.66 1.97
N LEU A 255 -22.94 5.33 2.05
CA LEU A 255 -22.19 4.53 3.02
C LEU A 255 -20.69 4.85 3.00
N LYS A 256 -20.08 4.92 1.79
CA LYS A 256 -18.67 5.29 1.67
C LYS A 256 -18.37 6.68 2.23
N ALA A 257 -19.22 7.66 1.92
CA ALA A 257 -19.04 9.03 2.41
C ALA A 257 -19.12 9.09 3.94
N ARG A 258 -20.05 8.33 4.54
CA ARG A 258 -20.20 8.26 6.01
C ARG A 258 -18.99 7.60 6.68
N LEU A 259 -18.43 6.54 6.09
CA LEU A 259 -17.22 5.89 6.62
C LEU A 259 -15.98 6.78 6.53
N MET A 260 -15.90 7.67 5.55
CA MET A 260 -14.78 8.58 5.35
C MET A 260 -14.91 9.92 6.11
N ASP A 261 -16.04 10.14 6.80
CA ASP A 261 -16.28 11.33 7.60
C ASP A 261 -15.48 11.25 8.91
N GLN A 262 -14.38 12.02 8.98
CA GLN A 262 -13.46 11.98 10.12
C GLN A 262 -14.10 12.46 11.44
N SER A 263 -15.24 13.17 11.39
CA SER A 263 -16.01 13.56 12.59
C SER A 263 -16.91 12.44 13.11
N ARG A 264 -17.05 11.34 12.35
CA ARG A 264 -17.89 10.18 12.69
C ARG A 264 -17.08 8.91 12.89
N LEU A 265 -16.15 8.64 11.97
CA LEU A 265 -15.22 7.52 12.02
C LEU A 265 -13.83 8.01 11.61
N ALA A 266 -12.96 8.21 12.58
CA ALA A 266 -11.62 8.74 12.37
C ALA A 266 -10.69 7.64 11.83
N GLY A 267 -9.94 7.94 10.77
CA GLY A 267 -8.88 7.04 10.27
C GLY A 267 -9.15 6.35 8.93
N VAL A 268 -10.42 6.12 8.58
CA VAL A 268 -10.78 5.52 7.29
C VAL A 268 -10.64 6.57 6.19
N GLY A 269 -9.83 6.27 5.17
CA GLY A 269 -9.77 7.04 3.94
C GLY A 269 -10.35 6.30 2.75
N ASN A 270 -9.91 6.72 1.57
CA ASN A 270 -10.46 6.26 0.29
C ASN A 270 -10.12 4.80 -0.01
N LEU A 271 -8.91 4.38 0.38
CA LEU A 271 -8.42 3.02 0.17
C LEU A 271 -9.13 2.04 1.09
N ILE A 272 -9.11 2.31 2.39
CA ILE A 272 -9.73 1.44 3.38
C ILE A 272 -11.23 1.33 3.12
N ALA A 273 -11.91 2.45 2.80
CA ALA A 273 -13.34 2.42 2.51
C ALA A 273 -13.69 1.50 1.33
N ASP A 274 -12.99 1.62 0.20
CA ASP A 274 -13.27 0.78 -0.97
C ASP A 274 -12.97 -0.70 -0.70
N GLU A 275 -11.84 -1.00 -0.06
CA GLU A 275 -11.45 -2.38 0.25
C GLU A 275 -12.44 -3.03 1.22
N VAL A 276 -12.83 -2.33 2.28
CA VAL A 276 -13.77 -2.82 3.29
C VAL A 276 -15.15 -3.05 2.69
N LEU A 277 -15.64 -2.11 1.89
CA LEU A 277 -16.96 -2.21 1.25
C LEU A 277 -17.00 -3.31 0.19
N PHE A 278 -15.91 -3.50 -0.56
CA PHE A 278 -15.80 -4.63 -1.46
C PHE A 278 -15.87 -5.95 -0.70
N ARG A 279 -15.05 -6.14 0.34
CA ARG A 279 -15.04 -7.40 1.11
C ARG A 279 -16.37 -7.66 1.80
N ALA A 280 -17.03 -6.62 2.27
CA ALA A 280 -18.35 -6.71 2.88
C ALA A 280 -19.49 -6.89 1.86
N GLY A 281 -19.23 -6.81 0.55
CA GLY A 281 -20.27 -6.91 -0.48
C GLY A 281 -21.33 -5.82 -0.35
N LEU A 282 -20.94 -4.62 0.10
CA LEU A 282 -21.85 -3.49 0.32
C LEU A 282 -21.63 -2.42 -0.76
N ASP A 283 -22.73 -1.96 -1.38
CA ASP A 283 -22.65 -0.87 -2.35
C ASP A 283 -22.17 0.43 -1.65
N PRO A 284 -21.07 1.07 -2.08
CA PRO A 284 -20.62 2.35 -1.49
C PRO A 284 -21.64 3.49 -1.60
N ALA A 285 -22.58 3.43 -2.54
CA ALA A 285 -23.59 4.47 -2.75
C ALA A 285 -24.85 4.29 -1.89
N ARG A 286 -25.07 3.10 -1.30
CA ARG A 286 -26.30 2.85 -0.54
C ARG A 286 -26.40 3.77 0.69
N PRO A 287 -27.61 4.16 1.12
CA PRO A 287 -27.76 4.98 2.32
C PRO A 287 -27.16 4.28 3.54
N ALA A 288 -26.31 4.96 4.31
CA ALA A 288 -25.62 4.37 5.46
C ALA A 288 -26.60 3.80 6.51
N GLY A 289 -27.74 4.48 6.73
CA GLY A 289 -28.79 4.07 7.66
C GLY A 289 -29.62 2.87 7.18
N SER A 290 -29.44 2.40 5.94
CA SER A 290 -30.15 1.24 5.40
C SER A 290 -29.57 -0.11 5.83
N LEU A 291 -28.45 -0.11 6.56
CA LEU A 291 -27.74 -1.35 6.91
C LEU A 291 -28.48 -2.10 8.01
N SER A 292 -28.72 -3.39 7.76
CA SER A 292 -29.27 -4.28 8.79
C SER A 292 -28.23 -4.50 9.91
N PRO A 293 -28.65 -4.97 11.11
CA PRO A 293 -27.70 -5.36 12.15
C PRO A 293 -26.68 -6.40 11.69
N ALA A 294 -27.05 -7.28 10.75
CA ALA A 294 -26.14 -8.25 10.16
C ALA A 294 -25.11 -7.60 9.22
N ASP A 295 -25.53 -6.62 8.42
CA ASP A 295 -24.62 -5.84 7.56
C ASP A 295 -23.62 -5.05 8.39
N VAL A 296 -24.04 -4.44 9.50
CA VAL A 296 -23.13 -3.70 10.40
C VAL A 296 -22.08 -4.64 11.01
N ARG A 297 -22.47 -5.84 11.46
CA ARG A 297 -21.51 -6.84 11.97
C ARG A 297 -20.53 -7.31 10.89
N ARG A 298 -21.01 -7.51 9.67
CA ARG A 298 -20.17 -7.89 8.52
C ARG A 298 -19.18 -6.79 8.16
N LEU A 299 -19.65 -5.54 8.10
CA LEU A 299 -18.85 -4.35 7.87
C LEU A 299 -17.77 -4.16 8.94
N HIS A 300 -18.14 -4.24 10.21
CA HIS A 300 -17.22 -4.14 11.35
C HIS A 300 -16.10 -5.19 11.28
N ARG A 301 -16.47 -6.46 11.01
CA ARG A 301 -15.51 -7.56 10.87
C ARG A 301 -14.49 -7.28 9.76
N HIS A 302 -14.95 -6.88 8.58
CA HIS A 302 -14.05 -6.60 7.46
C HIS A 302 -13.22 -5.33 7.67
N LEU A 303 -13.76 -4.31 8.35
CA LEU A 303 -12.99 -3.13 8.76
C LEU A 303 -11.80 -3.55 9.63
N GLY A 304 -12.04 -4.32 10.68
CA GLY A 304 -10.96 -4.83 11.54
C GLY A 304 -9.95 -5.67 10.77
N GLN A 305 -10.41 -6.61 9.94
CA GLN A 305 -9.51 -7.46 9.14
C GLN A 305 -8.63 -6.67 8.16
N VAL A 306 -9.20 -5.68 7.47
CA VAL A 306 -8.46 -4.86 6.51
C VAL A 306 -7.42 -3.99 7.23
N LEU A 307 -7.82 -3.34 8.34
CA LEU A 307 -6.90 -2.51 9.12
C LEU A 307 -5.72 -3.35 9.66
N GLN A 308 -6.00 -4.50 10.25
CA GLN A 308 -4.94 -5.40 10.76
C GLN A 308 -4.03 -5.90 9.64
N ALA A 309 -4.60 -6.27 8.48
CA ALA A 309 -3.81 -6.70 7.33
C ALA A 309 -2.92 -5.60 6.76
N PHE A 310 -3.36 -4.34 6.77
CA PHE A 310 -2.57 -3.20 6.31
C PHE A 310 -1.47 -2.82 7.31
N LEU A 311 -1.78 -2.82 8.61
CA LEU A 311 -0.79 -2.64 9.67
C LEU A 311 0.32 -3.70 9.61
N ALA A 312 -0.03 -4.96 9.36
CA ALA A 312 0.95 -6.03 9.23
C ALA A 312 1.85 -5.89 7.99
N LYS A 313 1.44 -5.10 7.00
CA LYS A 313 2.17 -4.91 5.73
C LYS A 313 2.89 -3.57 5.62
N GLY A 314 2.89 -2.74 6.66
CA GLY A 314 3.56 -1.43 6.63
C GLY A 314 2.71 -0.27 6.11
N GLY A 315 1.40 -0.47 5.87
CA GLY A 315 0.52 0.58 5.37
C GLY A 315 -0.63 0.11 4.48
N SER A 316 -1.55 1.03 4.19
CA SER A 316 -2.65 0.86 3.25
C SER A 316 -2.21 0.84 1.79
N HIS A 317 -1.08 1.47 1.47
CA HIS A 317 -0.47 1.48 0.14
C HIS A 317 0.36 0.21 -0.17
N THR A 318 0.97 -0.39 0.86
CA THR A 318 1.69 -1.69 0.77
C THR A 318 0.77 -2.89 0.98
N GLY A 319 -0.47 -2.64 1.43
CA GLY A 319 -1.52 -3.64 1.54
C GLY A 319 -1.88 -4.26 0.18
N ARG A 320 -2.36 -5.52 0.19
CA ARG A 320 -2.95 -6.14 -1.02
C ARG A 320 -4.36 -5.59 -1.20
N LEU A 321 -4.44 -4.37 -1.71
CA LEU A 321 -5.67 -3.78 -2.23
C LEU A 321 -6.22 -4.65 -3.36
N GLN A 322 -7.52 -4.56 -3.62
CA GLN A 322 -8.11 -5.03 -4.86
C GLN A 322 -7.27 -4.57 -6.06
N PRO A 323 -6.51 -5.48 -6.70
CA PRO A 323 -5.57 -5.08 -7.73
C PRO A 323 -6.31 -4.48 -8.93
N MET A 324 -7.55 -4.92 -9.11
CA MET A 324 -8.43 -4.58 -10.23
C MET A 324 -9.12 -3.22 -10.03
N ARG A 325 -8.81 -2.48 -8.96
CA ARG A 325 -9.30 -1.11 -8.70
C ARG A 325 -8.70 -0.07 -9.65
N ALA A 326 -8.89 -0.27 -10.95
CA ALA A 326 -8.37 0.58 -12.01
C ALA A 326 -9.33 0.57 -13.21
N ALA A 327 -9.11 1.49 -14.15
CA ALA A 327 -9.87 1.53 -15.40
C ALA A 327 -9.75 0.20 -16.15
N GLY A 328 -10.89 -0.34 -16.57
CA GLY A 328 -10.97 -1.65 -17.24
C GLY A 328 -10.85 -2.86 -16.29
N GLY A 329 -10.75 -2.65 -14.98
CA GLY A 329 -10.66 -3.75 -14.02
C GLY A 329 -11.96 -4.55 -13.90
N ALA A 330 -11.81 -5.86 -13.69
CA ALA A 330 -12.92 -6.79 -13.45
C ALA A 330 -12.93 -7.26 -11.98
N CYS A 331 -14.11 -7.57 -11.47
CA CYS A 331 -14.29 -8.11 -10.13
C CYS A 331 -13.61 -9.49 -10.02
N PRO A 332 -12.77 -9.72 -9.00
CA PRO A 332 -12.09 -11.01 -8.83
C PRO A 332 -13.02 -12.15 -8.41
N LEU A 333 -14.24 -11.86 -7.98
CA LEU A 333 -15.19 -12.86 -7.49
C LEU A 333 -16.16 -13.33 -8.58
N ASP A 334 -16.59 -12.43 -9.46
CA ASP A 334 -17.66 -12.70 -10.44
C ASP A 334 -17.33 -12.27 -11.88
N GLY A 335 -16.13 -11.72 -12.11
CA GLY A 335 -15.67 -11.27 -13.43
C GLY A 335 -16.36 -10.03 -13.99
N ALA A 336 -17.31 -9.43 -13.26
CA ALA A 336 -18.03 -8.27 -13.76
C ALA A 336 -17.13 -7.03 -13.86
N PRO A 337 -17.28 -6.18 -14.90
CA PRO A 337 -16.55 -4.93 -14.99
C PRO A 337 -16.81 -4.04 -13.76
N LEU A 338 -15.74 -3.54 -13.14
CA LEU A 338 -15.87 -2.60 -12.03
C LEU A 338 -16.37 -1.25 -12.55
N GLN A 339 -17.32 -0.67 -11.81
CA GLN A 339 -17.83 0.66 -12.10
C GLN A 339 -17.02 1.72 -11.39
N ARG A 340 -16.62 2.75 -12.13
CA ARG A 340 -16.04 3.98 -11.59
C ARG A 340 -17.15 4.99 -11.29
N ARG A 341 -17.34 5.33 -10.02
CA ARG A 341 -18.30 6.36 -9.58
C ARG A 341 -17.59 7.43 -8.75
N THR A 342 -18.19 8.61 -8.66
CA THR A 342 -17.79 9.65 -7.71
C THR A 342 -18.77 9.63 -6.54
N ILE A 343 -18.29 9.26 -5.35
CA ILE A 343 -19.11 9.15 -4.14
C ILE A 343 -18.43 9.97 -3.05
N GLY A 344 -19.15 10.93 -2.46
CA GLY A 344 -18.58 11.86 -1.47
C GLY A 344 -17.38 12.66 -2.01
N GLY A 345 -17.40 13.02 -3.30
CA GLY A 345 -16.31 13.73 -3.97
C GLY A 345 -15.06 12.90 -4.24
N ARG A 346 -15.11 11.57 -4.07
CA ARG A 346 -13.96 10.67 -4.24
C ARG A 346 -14.24 9.60 -5.28
N THR A 347 -13.22 9.31 -6.09
CA THR A 347 -13.25 8.18 -7.02
C THR A 347 -13.44 6.88 -6.24
N SER A 348 -14.44 6.11 -6.65
CA SER A 348 -14.85 4.86 -6.03
C SER A 348 -14.96 3.80 -7.11
N TRP A 349 -14.36 2.64 -6.87
CA TRP A 349 -14.51 1.48 -7.73
C TRP A 349 -15.32 0.42 -6.99
N SER A 350 -16.31 -0.14 -7.67
CA SER A 350 -17.18 -1.15 -7.06
C SER A 350 -17.73 -2.12 -8.09
N CYS A 351 -17.93 -3.37 -7.70
CA CYS A 351 -18.61 -4.36 -8.52
C CYS A 351 -20.14 -4.21 -8.39
N PRO A 352 -20.89 -3.98 -9.48
CA PRO A 352 -22.35 -3.82 -9.41
C PRO A 352 -23.12 -5.11 -9.13
N ARG A 353 -22.50 -6.29 -9.25
CA ARG A 353 -23.16 -7.59 -9.00
C ARG A 353 -22.93 -8.08 -7.58
N HIS A 354 -21.69 -8.01 -7.13
CA HIS A 354 -21.22 -8.43 -5.81
C HIS A 354 -21.59 -7.44 -4.69
N GLN A 355 -21.54 -6.13 -4.94
CA GLN A 355 -21.82 -5.12 -3.92
C GLN A 355 -23.24 -4.60 -4.05
N ARG A 356 -24.07 -4.85 -3.02
CA ARG A 356 -25.51 -4.50 -3.00
C ARG A 356 -25.90 -3.62 -1.82
#